data_AF-A0A2V8BI18-F1
#
_entry.id   AF-A0A2V8BI18-F1
#
_cell.length_a   1.000
_cell.length_b   1.000
_cell.length_c   1.000
_cell.angle_alpha   90.00
_cell.angle_beta   90.00
_cell.angle_gamma   90.00
#
_symmetry.space_group_name_H-M   'P 1'
#
loop_
_entity.id
_entity.type
_entity.pdbx_description
1 polymer ?
#
loop_
_entity_poly.entity_id
_entity_poly.type
_entity_poly.pdbx_seq_one_letter_code
_entity_poly.pdbx_strand_id
1 'polypeptide(L)'
;MIVNTARGRVKAKNIARQPRVALAIADPGNPYRYLGIQGRVVEMTENGGDAHIDKLARKYIGKDYPFRAPGEVRVIVKIAPEKVHTNG
;
A
#
# COMPACT_ATOMS: atom_id res chain seq x y z
N MET A 1 1.91 -4.11 -7.84
CA MET A 1 2.08 -4.06 -6.36
C MET A 1 0.73 -3.92 -5.67
N ILE A 2 0.65 -4.32 -4.39
CA ILE A 2 -0.59 -4.28 -3.61
C ILE A 2 -0.35 -3.50 -2.32
N VAL A 3 -1.22 -2.52 -2.03
CA VAL A 3 -1.19 -1.70 -0.81
C VAL A 3 -2.55 -1.80 -0.12
N ASN A 4 -2.57 -1.69 1.21
CA ASN A 4 -3.79 -1.64 2.01
C ASN A 4 -4.03 -0.23 2.57
N THR A 5 -5.27 0.24 2.50
CA THR A 5 -5.71 1.47 3.15
C THR A 5 -7.13 1.28 3.72
N ALA A 6 -7.78 2.36 4.14
CA ALA A 6 -9.17 2.32 4.55
C ALA A 6 -9.98 3.40 3.84
N ARG A 7 -11.26 3.11 3.60
CA ARG A 7 -12.23 4.03 3.01
C ARG A 7 -12.29 5.31 3.84
N GLY A 8 -12.47 6.45 3.17
CA GLY A 8 -12.57 7.76 3.83
C GLY A 8 -11.24 8.43 4.19
N ARG A 9 -10.12 7.69 4.26
CA ARG A 9 -8.79 8.28 4.48
C ARG A 9 -8.39 9.20 3.31
N VAL A 10 -7.64 10.27 3.62
CA VAL A 10 -7.15 11.23 2.62
C VAL A 10 -6.43 10.56 1.46
N LYS A 11 -5.61 9.53 1.73
CA LYS A 11 -4.91 8.78 0.68
C LYS A 11 -5.85 8.05 -0.27
N ALA A 12 -6.94 7.45 0.23
CA ALA A 12 -7.93 6.80 -0.61
C ALA A 12 -8.67 7.81 -1.49
N LYS A 13 -9.05 8.97 -0.93
CA LYS A 13 -9.67 10.07 -1.69
C LYS A 13 -8.73 10.62 -2.78
N ASN A 14 -7.45 10.81 -2.46
CA ASN A 14 -6.46 11.32 -3.41
C ASN A 14 -6.23 10.33 -4.57
N ILE A 15 -6.10 9.03 -4.29
CA ILE A 15 -5.93 8.00 -5.31
C ILE A 15 -7.15 7.92 -6.23
N ALA A 16 -8.36 7.98 -5.67
CA ALA A 16 -9.60 7.95 -6.46
C ALA A 16 -9.69 9.15 -7.43
N ARG A 17 -9.20 10.33 -7.01
CA ARG A 17 -9.15 11.53 -7.86
C ARG A 17 -8.01 11.48 -8.89
N GLN A 18 -6.86 10.95 -8.49
CA GLN A 18 -5.65 10.89 -9.31
C GLN A 18 -4.93 9.56 -9.06
N PRO A 19 -5.03 8.60 -10.00
CA PRO A 19 -4.52 7.24 -9.78
C PRO A 19 -3.01 7.10 -10.02
N ARG A 20 -2.30 8.16 -10.43
CA ARG A 20 -0.83 8.14 -10.52
C ARG A 20 -0.22 8.15 -9.13
N VAL A 21 0.67 7.19 -8.87
CA VAL A 21 1.32 6.99 -7.58
C VAL A 21 2.82 6.78 -7.76
N ALA A 22 3.57 7.14 -6.73
CA ALA A 22 4.98 6.80 -6.61
C ALA A 22 5.23 6.09 -5.27
N LEU A 23 6.10 5.09 -5.28
CA LEU A 23 6.57 4.40 -4.08
C LEU A 23 8.09 4.46 -4.02
N ALA A 24 8.62 4.66 -2.83
CA ALA A 24 10.04 4.58 -2.54
C ALA A 24 10.26 3.53 -1.46
N ILE A 25 11.17 2.59 -1.73
CA ILE A 25 11.58 1.53 -0.82
C ILE A 25 13.08 1.71 -0.61
N ALA A 26 13.46 2.22 0.55
CA ALA A 26 14.85 2.39 0.94
C ALA A 26 15.33 1.17 1.72
N ASP A 27 16.59 0.79 1.52
CA ASP A 27 17.25 -0.19 2.37
C ASP A 27 17.54 0.41 3.75
N PRO A 28 17.08 -0.21 4.85
CA PRO A 28 17.36 0.27 6.20
C PRO A 28 18.85 0.26 6.57
N GLY A 29 19.68 -0.58 5.92
CA GLY A 29 21.11 -0.68 6.18
C GLY A 29 22.00 0.22 5.31
N ASN A 30 21.47 0.75 4.20
CA ASN A 30 22.21 1.65 3.31
C ASN A 30 21.25 2.63 2.62
N PRO A 31 21.20 3.91 3.02
CA PRO A 31 20.26 4.87 2.46
C PRO A 31 20.49 5.22 0.98
N TYR A 32 21.68 4.94 0.44
CA TYR A 32 21.96 5.10 -0.99
C TYR A 32 21.39 3.97 -1.83
N ARG A 33 21.07 2.83 -1.22
CA ARG A 33 20.45 1.70 -1.89
C ARG A 33 18.93 1.79 -1.78
N TYR A 34 18.27 2.04 -2.91
CA TYR A 34 16.82 2.19 -2.95
C TYR A 34 16.20 1.72 -4.26
N LEU A 35 14.90 1.41 -4.16
CA LEU A 35 14.02 1.08 -5.27
C LEU A 35 12.88 2.09 -5.29
N GLY A 36 12.77 2.84 -6.37
CA GLY A 36 11.62 3.71 -6.60
C GLY A 36 10.78 3.25 -7.77
N ILE A 37 9.46 3.38 -7.62
CA ILE A 37 8.47 2.85 -8.56
C ILE A 37 7.44 3.94 -8.82
N GLN A 38 7.24 4.30 -10.07
CA GLN A 38 6.09 5.08 -10.53
C GLN A 38 5.10 4.13 -11.18
N GLY A 39 3.82 4.37 -10.96
CA GLY A 39 2.78 3.55 -11.56
C GLY A 39 1.40 4.15 -11.43
N ARG A 40 0.42 3.34 -11.85
CA ARG A 40 -0.99 3.73 -11.86
C ARG A 40 -1.82 2.71 -11.09
N VAL A 41 -2.75 3.21 -10.29
CA VAL A 41 -3.77 2.38 -9.65
C VAL A 41 -4.74 1.86 -10.71
N VAL A 42 -4.81 0.54 -10.82
CA VAL A 42 -5.67 -0.17 -11.78
C VAL A 42 -6.92 -0.75 -11.13
N GLU A 43 -6.91 -0.92 -9.80
CA GLU A 43 -8.06 -1.42 -9.06
C GLU A 43 -8.03 -0.94 -7.60
N MET A 44 -9.20 -0.61 -7.07
CA MET A 44 -9.44 -0.44 -5.64
C MET A 44 -10.64 -1.32 -5.26
N THR A 45 -10.46 -2.19 -4.27
CA THR A 45 -11.50 -3.14 -3.86
C THR A 45 -11.56 -3.30 -2.34
N GLU A 46 -12.77 -3.39 -1.79
CA GLU A 46 -13.00 -3.71 -0.37
C GLU A 46 -12.90 -5.23 -0.13
N ASN A 47 -13.10 -6.03 -1.18
CA ASN A 47 -13.09 -7.48 -1.12
C ASN A 47 -11.70 -7.99 -0.70
N GLY A 48 -11.64 -8.71 0.42
CA GLY A 48 -10.40 -9.23 0.98
C GLY A 48 -9.56 -8.19 1.73
N GLY A 49 -10.06 -6.96 1.93
CA GLY A 49 -9.35 -5.88 2.62
C GLY A 49 -8.89 -6.26 4.04
N ASP A 50 -9.77 -6.88 4.82
CA ASP A 50 -9.48 -7.34 6.19
C ASP A 50 -8.46 -8.49 6.22
N ALA A 51 -8.67 -9.52 5.39
CA ALA A 51 -7.74 -10.63 5.30
C ALA A 51 -6.33 -10.18 4.89
N HIS A 52 -6.25 -9.19 4.00
CA HIS A 52 -4.98 -8.63 3.56
C HIS A 52 -4.27 -7.83 4.65
N ILE A 53 -4.98 -7.01 5.44
CA ILE A 53 -4.34 -6.28 6.54
C ILE A 53 -3.85 -7.24 7.63
N ASP A 54 -4.58 -8.32 7.92
CA ASP A 54 -4.12 -9.37 8.84
C ASP A 54 -2.86 -10.07 8.33
N LYS A 55 -2.80 -10.39 7.03
CA LYS A 55 -1.59 -10.95 6.41
C LYS A 55 -0.39 -10.03 6.57
N LEU A 56 -0.58 -8.71 6.38
CA LEU A 56 0.48 -7.72 6.59
C LEU A 56 0.87 -7.62 8.08
N ALA A 57 -0.09 -7.61 9.00
CA ALA A 57 0.17 -7.55 10.43
C ALA A 57 0.99 -8.76 10.91
N ARG A 58 0.65 -9.97 10.47
CA ARG A 58 1.44 -11.16 10.77
C ARG A 58 2.85 -11.06 10.23
N LYS A 59 3.03 -10.55 9.01
CA LYS A 59 4.34 -10.39 8.38
C LYS A 59 5.24 -9.35 9.08
N TYR A 60 4.67 -8.21 9.48
CA TYR A 60 5.47 -7.04 9.93
C TYR A 60 5.40 -6.78 11.44
N ILE A 61 4.41 -7.33 12.14
CA ILE A 61 4.16 -7.12 13.58
C ILE A 61 4.14 -8.47 14.33
N GLY A 62 4.00 -9.61 13.63
CA GLY A 62 4.01 -10.95 14.23
C GLY A 62 2.68 -11.38 14.87
N LYS A 63 1.59 -10.65 14.63
CA LYS A 63 0.25 -10.95 15.18
C LYS A 63 -0.85 -10.47 14.24
N ASP A 64 -2.09 -10.86 14.50
CA ASP A 64 -3.25 -10.32 13.79
C ASP A 64 -3.39 -8.81 14.00
N TYR A 65 -4.06 -8.13 13.07
CA TYR A 65 -4.03 -6.67 13.02
C TYR A 65 -4.69 -6.04 14.26
N PRO A 66 -3.92 -5.35 15.13
CA PRO A 66 -4.42 -4.95 16.45
C PRO A 66 -5.09 -3.57 16.46
N PHE A 67 -5.01 -2.81 15.35
CA PHE A 67 -5.44 -1.41 15.29
C PHE A 67 -6.72 -1.22 14.47
N ARG A 68 -7.67 -2.15 14.59
CA ARG A 68 -8.99 -2.03 13.93
C ARG A 68 -9.81 -0.95 14.63
N ALA A 69 -10.43 -0.07 13.86
CA ALA A 69 -11.42 0.87 14.37
C ALA A 69 -12.84 0.43 13.99
N PRO A 70 -13.85 0.61 14.86
CA PRO A 70 -15.24 0.35 14.51
C PRO A 70 -15.66 1.10 13.25
N GLY A 71 -16.33 0.40 12.32
CA GLY A 71 -16.79 0.97 11.05
C GLY A 71 -15.69 1.24 10.02
N GLU A 72 -14.42 0.91 10.30
CA GLU A 72 -13.34 1.03 9.33
C GLU A 72 -13.46 -0.04 8.24
N VAL A 73 -13.53 0.38 6.98
CA VAL A 73 -13.60 -0.53 5.83
C VAL A 73 -12.26 -0.52 5.09
N ARG A 74 -11.63 -1.71 5.02
CA ARG A 74 -10.32 -1.89 4.40
C ARG A 74 -10.41 -1.96 2.89
N VAL A 75 -9.48 -1.30 2.23
CA VAL A 75 -9.40 -1.21 0.76
C VAL A 75 -8.03 -1.70 0.31
N ILE A 76 -8.04 -2.67 -0.59
CA ILE A 76 -6.87 -3.09 -1.35
C ILE A 76 -6.73 -2.17 -2.56
N VAL A 77 -5.51 -1.68 -2.79
CA VAL A 77 -5.13 -0.87 -3.94
C VAL A 77 -4.13 -1.67 -4.78
N LYS A 78 -4.50 -2.02 -6.01
CA LYS A 78 -3.62 -2.68 -6.98
C LYS A 78 -2.98 -1.64 -7.88
N ILE A 79 -1.66 -1.67 -7.96
CA ILE A 79 -0.83 -0.70 -8.67
C ILE A 79 -0.09 -1.43 -9.79
N ALA A 80 -0.32 -1.03 -11.03
CA ALA A 80 0.49 -1.45 -12.17
C ALA A 80 1.75 -0.57 -12.22
N PRO A 81 2.96 -1.14 -12.14
CA PRO A 81 4.19 -0.36 -12.29
C PRO A 81 4.34 0.12 -13.74
N GLU A 82 4.75 1.37 -13.92
CA GLU A 82 5.00 1.99 -15.22
C GLU A 82 6.49 2.27 -15.41
N LYS A 83 7.17 2.75 -14.35
CA LYS A 83 8.60 3.01 -14.36
C LYS A 83 9.23 2.56 -13.05
N VAL A 84 10.38 1.89 -13.15
CA VAL A 84 11.17 1.44 -12.01
C VAL A 84 12.56 2.08 -12.11
N HIS A 85 13.05 2.61 -10.99
CA HIS A 85 14.40 3.14 -10.87
C HIS A 85 15.05 2.53 -9.63
N THR A 86 16.32 2.17 -9.76
CA THR A 86 17.12 1.57 -8.70
C THR A 86 18.40 2.34 -8.54
N ASN A 87 18.87 2.46 -7.30
CA ASN A 87 20.22 2.87 -6.98
C ASN A 87 20.80 1.85 -6.00
N GLY A 88 22.06 1.48 -6.16
CA GLY A 88 22.69 0.37 -5.45
C GLY A 88 24.15 0.64 -5.16
#